data_AF-A0A6B1EG88-F1
#
_entry.id   AF-A0A6B1EG88-F1
#
_cell.length_a   1.000
_cell.length_b   1.000
_cell.length_c   1.000
_cell.angle_alpha   90.00
_cell.angle_beta   90.00
_cell.angle_gamma   90.00
#
_symmetry.space_group_name_H-M   'P 1'
#
loop_
_entity.id
_entity.type
_entity.pdbx_description
1 polymer ?
#
loop_
_entity_poly.entity_id
_entity_poly.type
_entity_poly.pdbx_seq_one_letter_code
_entity_poly.pdbx_strand_id
1 'polypeptide(L)'
;MTDNPGYTADFIKSDTDRATFMKDPAMDHLMTALVSVSTEIWAQARRVKIMERLLEDHGKVTRELIEGYMPSAEEEASWRAERDRFIERTFGSITVGHSFEGQPTRGFHDRPGAEGPMNRSGMGGDPS
;
A
#
# COMPACT_ATOMS: atom_id res chain seq x y z
N MET A 1 -23.30 -39.94 -29.27
CA MET A 1 -22.34 -39.73 -28.17
C MET A 1 -21.10 -39.12 -28.80
N THR A 2 -21.05 -37.80 -28.93
CA THR A 2 -19.91 -37.08 -29.49
C THR A 2 -19.32 -36.26 -28.37
N ASP A 3 -18.08 -36.60 -27.98
CA ASP A 3 -17.23 -35.78 -27.13
C ASP A 3 -17.26 -34.33 -27.61
N ASN A 4 -17.46 -33.39 -26.68
CA ASN A 4 -17.18 -31.98 -26.91
C ASN A 4 -15.87 -31.67 -26.17
N PRO A 5 -14.70 -31.87 -26.80
CA PRO A 5 -13.42 -31.68 -26.14
C PRO A 5 -13.18 -30.18 -25.97
N GLY A 6 -13.19 -29.74 -24.71
CA GLY A 6 -12.55 -28.51 -24.22
C GLY A 6 -12.52 -27.31 -25.17
N TYR A 7 -13.65 -26.61 -25.31
CA TYR A 7 -13.65 -25.27 -25.89
C TYR A 7 -13.04 -24.29 -24.89
N THR A 8 -11.72 -24.23 -24.83
CA THR A 8 -11.01 -23.07 -24.30
C THR A 8 -10.83 -22.16 -25.51
N ALA A 9 -11.68 -21.14 -25.64
CA ALA A 9 -11.44 -20.12 -26.65
C ALA A 9 -10.02 -19.55 -26.42
N ASP A 10 -9.23 -19.46 -27.49
CA ASP A 10 -7.94 -18.79 -27.42
C ASP A 10 -8.17 -17.33 -26.99
N PHE A 11 -7.43 -16.88 -25.97
CA PHE A 11 -7.47 -15.50 -25.54
C PHE A 11 -7.04 -14.61 -26.71
N ILE A 12 -7.99 -13.88 -27.29
CA ILE A 12 -7.68 -12.88 -28.30
C ILE A 12 -7.11 -11.68 -27.54
N LYS A 13 -5.90 -11.25 -27.90
CA LYS A 13 -5.18 -10.15 -27.23
C LYS A 13 -6.04 -8.88 -27.06
N SER A 14 -6.96 -8.62 -27.99
CA SER A 14 -7.91 -7.50 -27.92
C SER A 14 -8.80 -7.52 -26.69
N ASP A 15 -9.10 -8.70 -26.14
CA ASP A 15 -10.01 -8.87 -25.02
C ASP A 15 -9.32 -8.48 -23.71
N THR A 16 -8.02 -8.78 -23.59
CA THR A 16 -7.17 -8.29 -22.51
C THR A 16 -6.93 -6.79 -22.62
N ASP A 17 -6.67 -6.28 -23.82
CA ASP A 17 -6.42 -4.85 -24.06
C ASP A 17 -7.68 -3.98 -23.83
N ARG A 18 -8.88 -4.58 -23.82
CA ARG A 18 -10.17 -3.93 -23.55
C ARG A 18 -10.80 -4.31 -22.20
N ALA A 19 -10.09 -5.06 -21.37
CA ALA A 19 -10.61 -5.46 -20.06
C ALA A 19 -10.76 -4.21 -19.19
N THR A 20 -12.00 -3.76 -19.03
CA THR A 20 -12.39 -2.72 -18.08
C THR A 20 -12.83 -3.43 -16.80
N PHE A 21 -12.10 -3.24 -15.71
CA PHE A 21 -12.46 -3.79 -14.40
C PHE A 21 -13.59 -3.00 -13.75
N MET A 22 -13.70 -1.71 -14.05
CA MET A 22 -14.75 -0.82 -13.56
C MET A 22 -15.78 -0.48 -14.63
N LYS A 23 -16.93 0.06 -14.19
CA LYS A 23 -18.02 0.48 -15.09
C LYS A 23 -17.63 1.64 -16.02
N ASP A 24 -16.64 2.44 -15.60
CA ASP A 24 -16.10 3.56 -16.37
C ASP A 24 -14.62 3.29 -16.67
N PRO A 25 -14.21 3.16 -17.95
CA PRO A 25 -12.82 2.96 -18.34
C PRO A 25 -11.86 4.04 -17.83
N ALA A 26 -12.35 5.27 -17.61
CA ALA A 26 -11.52 6.34 -17.06
C ALA A 26 -11.04 6.03 -15.64
N MET A 27 -11.85 5.31 -14.86
CA MET A 27 -11.50 4.89 -13.50
C MET A 27 -10.43 3.79 -13.49
N ASP A 28 -10.48 2.87 -14.45
CA ASP A 28 -9.44 1.84 -14.61
C ASP A 28 -8.09 2.45 -15.00
N HIS A 29 -8.10 3.43 -15.92
CA HIS A 29 -6.90 4.18 -16.27
C HIS A 29 -6.34 4.98 -15.09
N LEU A 30 -7.22 5.60 -14.29
CA LEU A 30 -6.81 6.32 -13.08
C LEU A 30 -6.17 5.38 -12.06
N MET A 31 -6.78 4.21 -11.81
CA MET A 31 -6.24 3.20 -10.90
C MET A 31 -4.89 2.68 -11.38
N THR A 32 -4.77 2.41 -12.67
CA THR A 32 -3.50 2.00 -13.29
C THR A 32 -2.42 3.05 -13.06
N ALA A 33 -2.72 4.32 -13.36
CA ALA A 33 -1.78 5.42 -13.16
C ALA A 33 -1.38 5.58 -11.68
N LEU A 34 -2.35 5.48 -10.76
CA LEU A 34 -2.09 5.58 -9.32
C LEU A 34 -1.19 4.45 -8.81
N VAL A 35 -1.42 3.21 -9.27
CA VAL A 35 -0.55 2.06 -8.93
C VAL A 35 0.86 2.26 -9.49
N SER A 36 0.99 2.72 -10.74
CA SER A 36 2.30 3.01 -11.34
C SER A 36 3.06 4.07 -10.54
N VAL A 37 2.42 5.20 -10.21
CA VAL A 37 3.03 6.26 -9.41
C VAL A 37 3.42 5.75 -8.01
N SER A 38 2.55 4.98 -7.36
CA SER A 38 2.81 4.46 -6.02
C SER A 38 3.98 3.47 -6.02
N THR A 39 4.12 2.68 -7.08
CA THR A 39 5.24 1.75 -7.27
C THR A 39 6.56 2.52 -7.41
N GLU A 40 6.58 3.58 -8.22
CA GLU A 40 7.76 4.43 -8.38
C GLU A 40 8.15 5.12 -7.06
N ILE A 41 7.17 5.64 -6.30
CA ILE A 41 7.42 6.25 -4.99
C ILE A 41 8.06 5.24 -4.03
N TRP A 42 7.56 4.00 -4.00
CA TRP A 42 8.15 2.96 -3.15
C TRP A 42 9.57 2.58 -3.60
N ALA A 43 9.82 2.49 -4.92
CA ALA A 43 11.16 2.24 -5.45
C ALA A 43 12.14 3.34 -5.04
N GLN A 44 11.72 4.61 -5.07
CA GLN A 44 12.53 5.73 -4.59
C GLN A 44 12.77 5.68 -3.08
N ALA A 45 11.75 5.38 -2.28
CA ALA A 45 11.90 5.22 -0.83
C ALA A 45 12.92 4.12 -0.48
N ARG A 46 12.89 2.99 -1.21
CA ARG A 46 13.89 1.92 -1.06
C ARG A 46 15.29 2.39 -1.45
N ARG A 47 15.43 3.16 -2.53
CA ARG A 47 16.72 3.74 -2.92
C ARG A 47 17.28 4.66 -1.83
N VAL A 48 16.46 5.47 -1.18
CA VAL A 48 16.86 6.32 -0.05
C VAL A 48 17.40 5.50 1.11
N LYS A 49 16.69 4.45 1.52
CA LYS A 49 17.14 3.54 2.60
C LYS A 49 18.50 2.89 2.30
N ILE A 50 18.71 2.48 1.05
CA ILE A 50 19.99 1.94 0.59
C ILE A 50 21.08 3.01 0.70
N MET A 51 20.81 4.25 0.27
CA MET A 51 21.78 5.34 0.37
C MET A 51 22.15 5.66 1.82
N GLU A 52 21.17 5.69 2.73
CA GLU A 52 21.40 5.87 4.17
C GLU A 52 22.31 4.76 4.71
N ARG A 53 22.00 3.50 4.41
CA ARG A 53 22.80 2.35 4.84
C ARG A 53 24.24 2.39 4.31
N LEU A 54 24.40 2.70 3.02
CA LEU A 54 25.71 2.83 2.40
C LEU A 54 26.53 3.99 2.98
N LEU A 55 25.89 5.09 3.36
CA LEU A 55 26.55 6.20 4.07
C LEU A 55 27.01 5.78 5.46
N GLU A 56 26.20 5.05 6.20
CA GLU A 56 26.55 4.52 7.52
C GLU A 56 27.74 3.54 7.44
N ASP A 57 27.71 2.62 6.48
CA ASP A 57 28.69 1.53 6.39
C ASP A 57 30.00 1.95 5.71
N HIS A 58 29.93 2.83 4.71
CA HIS A 58 31.08 3.16 3.85
C HIS A 58 31.46 4.65 3.82
N GLY A 59 30.64 5.53 4.40
CA GLY A 59 30.85 6.99 4.38
C GLY A 59 30.72 7.63 3.00
N LYS A 60 30.26 6.88 1.99
CA LYS A 60 30.11 7.36 0.60
C LYS A 60 29.01 6.59 -0.13
N VAL A 61 28.45 7.24 -1.14
CA VAL A 61 27.44 6.65 -2.04
C VAL A 61 27.92 6.78 -3.47
N THR A 62 27.95 5.66 -4.19
CA THR A 62 28.15 5.63 -5.65
C THR A 62 27.03 4.84 -6.29
N ARG A 63 26.84 5.02 -7.60
CA ARG A 63 25.81 4.28 -8.34
C ARG A 63 26.05 2.78 -8.27
N GLU A 64 27.29 2.34 -8.41
CA GLU A 64 27.69 0.94 -8.39
C GLU A 64 27.39 0.28 -7.04
N LEU A 65 27.58 1.01 -5.94
CA LEU A 65 27.23 0.54 -4.60
C LEU A 65 25.71 0.40 -4.43
N ILE A 66 24.92 1.33 -4.97
CA ILE A 66 23.45 1.25 -4.90
C ILE A 66 22.93 0.03 -5.69
N GLU A 67 23.37 -0.13 -6.94
CA GLU A 67 22.86 -1.20 -7.82
C GLU A 67 23.35 -2.59 -7.37
N GLY A 68 24.51 -2.67 -6.71
CA GLY A 68 25.05 -3.91 -6.14
C GLY A 68 24.57 -4.24 -4.72
N TYR A 69 23.78 -3.37 -4.10
CA TYR A 69 23.36 -3.56 -2.71
C TYR A 69 22.38 -4.73 -2.57
N MET A 70 22.72 -5.66 -1.68
CA MET A 70 21.88 -6.81 -1.31
C MET A 70 21.43 -6.64 0.14
N PRO A 71 20.13 -6.39 0.40
CA PRO A 71 19.62 -6.27 1.75
C PRO A 71 19.76 -7.59 2.50
N SER A 72 20.02 -7.49 3.80
CA SER A 72 19.88 -8.61 4.72
C SER A 72 18.42 -9.05 4.84
N ALA A 73 18.21 -10.28 5.35
CA ALA A 73 16.86 -10.79 5.60
C ALA A 73 16.07 -9.92 6.59
N GLU A 74 16.74 -9.31 7.56
CA GLU A 74 16.13 -8.41 8.55
C GLU A 74 15.70 -7.09 7.91
N GLU A 75 16.56 -6.47 7.10
CA GLU A 75 16.23 -5.26 6.34
C GLU A 75 15.05 -5.54 5.40
N GLU A 76 15.06 -6.68 4.69
CA GLU A 76 13.99 -7.03 3.79
C GLU A 76 12.64 -7.22 4.52
N ALA A 77 12.65 -7.87 5.69
CA ALA A 77 11.46 -8.01 6.52
C ALA A 77 10.93 -6.66 7.02
N SER A 78 11.83 -5.79 7.49
CA SER A 78 11.49 -4.43 7.94
C SER A 78 10.87 -3.60 6.79
N TRP A 79 11.52 -3.60 5.63
CA TRP A 79 11.05 -2.85 4.46
C TRP A 79 9.72 -3.38 3.94
N ARG A 80 9.48 -4.69 4.03
CA ARG A 80 8.19 -5.29 3.69
C ARG A 80 7.08 -4.79 4.61
N ALA A 81 7.31 -4.79 5.92
CA ALA A 81 6.35 -4.26 6.88
C ALA A 81 6.06 -2.76 6.66
N GLU A 82 7.08 -1.98 6.29
CA GLU A 82 6.90 -0.58 5.91
C GLU A 82 6.10 -0.42 4.61
N ARG A 83 6.38 -1.24 3.59
CA ARG A 83 5.63 -1.25 2.32
C ARG A 83 4.16 -1.54 2.57
N ASP A 84 3.86 -2.52 3.41
CA ASP A 84 2.50 -2.93 3.69
C ASP A 84 1.74 -1.80 4.41
N ARG A 85 2.41 -1.06 5.32
CA ARG A 85 1.86 0.18 5.91
C ARG A 85 1.67 1.30 4.88
N PHE A 86 2.59 1.44 3.92
CA PHE A 86 2.44 2.40 2.82
C PHE A 86 1.23 2.06 1.95
N ILE A 87 1.06 0.80 1.58
CA ILE A 87 -0.09 0.31 0.80
C ILE A 87 -1.39 0.59 1.55
N GLU A 88 -1.45 0.25 2.85
CA GLU A 88 -2.64 0.51 3.67
C GLU A 88 -3.00 2.00 3.72
N ARG A 89 -2.02 2.88 3.89
CA ARG A 89 -2.28 4.33 3.91
C ARG A 89 -2.70 4.88 2.55
N THR A 90 -2.10 4.39 1.46
CA THR A 90 -2.32 4.92 0.11
C THR A 90 -3.61 4.38 -0.50
N PHE A 91 -3.89 3.10 -0.31
CA PHE A 91 -5.00 2.39 -0.95
C PHE A 91 -6.12 1.99 0.01
N GLY A 92 -5.89 2.00 1.33
CA GLY A 92 -6.88 1.53 2.32
C GLY A 92 -8.25 2.19 2.18
N SER A 93 -8.29 3.49 1.91
CA SER A 93 -9.58 4.20 1.74
C SER A 93 -10.40 3.75 0.52
N ILE A 94 -9.75 3.22 -0.53
CA ILE A 94 -10.40 2.79 -1.77
C ILE A 94 -10.54 1.26 -1.86
N THR A 95 -9.84 0.51 -1.01
CA THR A 95 -10.01 -0.94 -0.85
C THR A 95 -11.02 -1.30 0.23
N VAL A 96 -11.27 -0.40 1.21
CA VAL A 96 -12.34 -0.53 2.22
C VAL A 96 -13.69 -0.21 1.57
N GLY A 97 -14.14 -1.16 0.75
CA GLY A 97 -15.41 -1.14 -0.01
C GLY A 97 -15.86 -2.53 -0.48
N HIS A 98 -15.07 -3.58 -0.21
CA HIS A 98 -15.57 -4.94 -0.10
C HIS A 98 -15.32 -5.40 1.32
N SER A 99 -16.38 -5.39 2.14
CA SER A 99 -16.46 -6.35 3.23
C SER A 99 -16.23 -7.72 2.62
N PHE A 100 -15.07 -8.33 2.84
CA PHE A 100 -15.01 -9.79 2.85
C PHE A 100 -16.07 -10.20 3.88
N GLU A 101 -17.15 -10.81 3.42
CA GLU A 101 -18.14 -11.43 4.30
C GLU A 101 -17.39 -12.37 5.25
N GLY A 102 -17.21 -11.94 6.51
CA GLY A 102 -16.61 -12.79 7.54
C GLY A 102 -15.72 -12.13 8.59
N GLN A 103 -15.27 -10.87 8.47
CA GLN A 103 -14.49 -10.28 9.56
C GLN A 103 -14.77 -8.78 9.79
N PRO A 104 -15.09 -8.36 11.04
CA PRO A 104 -15.44 -6.99 11.31
C PRO A 104 -14.24 -6.08 11.08
N THR A 105 -14.38 -5.13 10.16
CA THR A 105 -13.46 -4.03 9.97
C THR A 105 -13.50 -3.16 11.23
N ARG A 106 -12.41 -3.19 12.01
CA ARG A 106 -12.24 -2.21 13.10
C ARG A 106 -12.02 -0.85 12.44
N GLY A 107 -13.01 0.04 12.56
CA GLY A 107 -12.96 1.35 11.93
C GLY A 107 -11.77 2.17 12.43
N PHE A 108 -11.34 3.15 11.63
CA PHE A 108 -10.30 4.11 12.03
C PHE A 108 -10.60 4.82 13.36
N HIS A 109 -11.88 4.91 13.73
CA HIS A 109 -12.37 5.49 14.99
C HIS A 109 -12.17 4.61 16.23
N ASP A 110 -11.85 3.32 16.07
CA ASP A 110 -11.68 2.34 17.16
C ASP A 110 -10.20 2.16 17.57
N ARG A 111 -9.31 3.06 17.15
CA ARG A 111 -7.91 3.07 17.60
C ARG A 111 -7.85 3.63 19.02
N PRO A 112 -7.28 2.92 20.01
CA PRO A 112 -7.05 3.50 21.34
C PRO A 112 -6.05 4.65 21.20
N GLY A 113 -6.48 5.87 21.50
CA GLY A 113 -5.68 7.09 21.41
C GLY A 113 -6.37 8.30 20.75
N ALA A 114 -7.58 8.15 20.21
CA ALA A 114 -8.38 9.27 19.72
C ALA A 114 -9.20 9.93 20.85
N GLU A 115 -8.55 10.31 21.95
CA GLU A 115 -9.16 11.22 22.92
C GLU A 115 -9.00 12.66 22.41
N GLY A 116 -10.11 13.25 21.96
CA GLY A 116 -10.19 14.68 21.68
C GLY A 116 -9.92 15.51 22.95
N PRO A 117 -9.53 16.78 22.82
CA PRO A 117 -9.11 17.59 23.96
C PRO A 117 -10.20 17.70 25.02
N MET A 118 -9.90 17.21 26.22
CA MET A 118 -10.68 17.36 27.44
C MET A 118 -10.98 18.84 27.72
N ASN A 119 -12.26 19.21 27.68
CA ASN A 119 -12.74 20.51 28.12
C ASN A 119 -12.51 20.65 29.63
N ARG A 120 -11.45 21.36 30.03
CA ARG A 120 -11.23 21.79 31.42
C ARG A 120 -11.92 23.14 31.61
N SER A 121 -13.21 23.12 31.93
CA SER A 121 -13.92 24.30 32.43
C SER A 121 -14.78 23.93 33.65
N GLY A 122 -14.49 24.56 34.79
CA GLY A 122 -15.42 24.66 35.91
C GLY A 122 -15.08 23.86 37.18
N MET A 123 -13.89 24.06 37.76
CA MET A 123 -13.73 23.90 39.22
C MET A 123 -13.47 25.26 39.85
N GLY A 124 -14.47 25.71 40.59
CA GLY A 124 -14.48 26.83 41.54
C GLY A 124 -15.91 26.88 42.05
N GLY A 125 -16.25 26.48 43.26
CA GLY A 125 -15.48 26.32 44.48
C GLY A 125 -16.42 26.87 45.54
N ASP A 126 -16.85 26.02 46.48
CA ASP A 126 -17.42 26.51 47.72
C ASP A 126 -17.28 25.44 48.80
N PRO A 127 -16.54 25.72 49.89
CA PRO A 127 -16.62 24.93 51.09
C PRO A 127 -17.30 25.71 52.23
N SER A 128 -18.31 25.07 52.81
CA SER A 128 -18.92 25.22 54.15
C SER A 128 -20.26 25.93 54.20
#